data_AF-A0AAW2Q063-F1
#
_entry.id   AF-A0AAW2Q063-F1
#
_cell.length_a   1.000
_cell.length_b   1.000
_cell.length_c   1.000
_cell.angle_alpha   90.00
_cell.angle_beta   90.00
_cell.angle_gamma   90.00
#
_symmetry.space_group_name_H-M   'P 1'
#
loop_
_entity.id
_entity.type
_entity.pdbx_description
1 polymer ?
#
loop_
_entity_poly.entity_id
_entity_poly.type
_entity_poly.pdbx_seq_one_letter_code
_entity_poly.pdbx_strand_id
1 'polypeptide(L)'
;MPMGYQPPKLQQFDGKGNPKQHITHFIETCNNPGTDGDHLVKQFVRSLKGNAFDWYVDLEPKSIDSWDEMERQFLNYFYSTPRTVSMIELTNARQWKDEAVVDYISRWRSLSSNCKDKLLEALQ
;
A
#
# COMPACT_ATOMS: atom_id res chain seq x y z
N MET A 1 19.33 2.65 28.34
CA MET A 1 18.14 3.32 27.75
C MET A 1 17.43 4.09 28.85
N PRO A 2 16.89 5.29 28.59
CA PRO A 2 16.15 6.05 29.61
C PRO A 2 14.90 5.29 30.05
N MET A 3 14.56 5.37 31.35
CA MET A 3 13.34 4.77 31.88
C MET A 3 12.13 5.44 31.24
N GLY A 4 11.27 4.66 30.59
CA GLY A 4 10.05 5.16 29.93
C GLY A 4 10.13 5.27 28.40
N TYR A 5 11.23 4.86 27.77
CA TYR A 5 11.27 4.76 26.31
C TYR A 5 10.30 3.68 25.81
N GLN A 6 9.16 4.11 25.25
CA GLN A 6 8.28 3.29 24.46
C GLN A 6 8.74 3.41 23.01
N PRO A 7 9.14 2.31 22.34
CA PRO A 7 9.40 2.35 20.91
C PRO A 7 8.18 2.92 20.17
N PRO A 8 8.38 3.77 19.15
CA PRO A 8 7.27 4.21 18.29
C PRO A 8 6.51 2.99 17.78
N LYS A 9 5.18 3.02 17.89
CA LYS A 9 4.36 1.95 17.34
C LYS A 9 4.37 2.08 15.81
N LEU A 10 5.00 1.12 15.15
CA LEU A 10 4.93 1.03 13.69
C LEU A 10 3.49 0.73 13.27
N GLN A 11 2.99 1.50 12.31
CA GLN A 11 1.76 1.16 11.62
C GLN A 11 1.94 -0.20 10.94
N GLN A 12 0.95 -1.08 11.06
CA GLN A 12 1.00 -2.38 10.40
C GLN A 12 0.32 -2.34 9.03
N PHE A 13 0.92 -3.01 8.04
CA PHE A 13 0.38 -3.17 6.70
C PHE A 13 0.03 -4.64 6.44
N ASP A 14 -1.22 -4.91 6.08
CA ASP A 14 -1.73 -6.27 5.81
C ASP A 14 -1.82 -6.60 4.31
N GLY A 15 -1.30 -5.73 3.45
CA GLY A 15 -1.46 -5.82 2.00
C GLY A 15 -2.60 -4.97 1.44
N LYS A 16 -3.39 -4.31 2.29
CA LYS A 16 -4.51 -3.45 1.87
C LYS A 16 -4.21 -1.98 2.10
N GLY A 17 -4.74 -1.12 1.23
CA GLY A 17 -4.54 0.33 1.29
C GLY A 17 -3.47 0.80 0.30
N ASN A 18 -2.86 1.96 0.57
CA ASN A 18 -1.87 2.56 -0.31
C ASN A 18 -0.43 2.20 0.14
N PRO A 19 0.30 1.38 -0.62
CA PRO A 19 1.66 0.96 -0.25
C PRO A 19 2.65 2.12 -0.14
N LYS A 20 2.50 3.18 -0.96
CA LYS A 20 3.35 4.38 -0.89
C LYS A 20 3.15 5.14 0.41
N GLN A 21 1.90 5.31 0.84
CA GLN A 21 1.61 5.97 2.11
C GLN A 21 2.22 5.19 3.28
N HIS A 22 2.14 3.86 3.25
CA HIS A 22 2.77 3.01 4.26
C HIS A 22 4.29 3.23 4.32
N ILE A 23 4.99 3.23 3.17
CA ILE A 23 6.43 3.53 3.11
C ILE A 23 6.74 4.93 3.65
N THR A 24 5.99 5.95 3.24
CA THR A 24 6.20 7.32 3.72
C THR A 24 6.09 7.41 5.24
N HIS A 25 5.01 6.86 5.82
CA HIS A 25 4.84 6.85 7.28
C HIS A 25 5.92 6.03 7.99
N PHE A 26 6.35 4.91 7.42
CA PHE A 26 7.43 4.11 7.95
C PHE A 26 8.75 4.89 8.00
N ILE A 27 9.13 5.55 6.89
CA ILE A 27 10.34 6.37 6.82
C ILE A 27 10.27 7.51 7.83
N GLU A 28 9.15 8.24 7.92
CA GLU A 28 8.99 9.32 8.91
C GLU A 28 9.13 8.83 10.36
N THR A 29 8.72 7.58 10.64
CA THR A 29 8.79 6.99 11.98
C THR A 29 10.18 6.44 12.30
N CYS A 30 10.88 5.89 11.32
CA CYS A 30 12.13 5.13 11.52
C CYS A 30 13.41 5.85 11.08
N ASN A 31 13.31 6.86 10.22
CA ASN A 31 14.48 7.51 9.63
C ASN A 31 15.11 8.53 10.60
N ASN A 32 15.98 8.02 11.47
CA ASN A 32 16.81 8.84 12.33
C ASN A 32 18.23 9.00 11.73
N PRO A 33 18.96 10.08 12.07
CA PRO A 33 20.35 10.24 11.64
C PRO A 33 21.21 9.03 12.05
N GLY A 34 21.86 8.39 11.08
CA GLY A 34 22.70 7.21 11.32
C GLY A 34 21.98 5.86 11.24
N THR A 35 20.74 5.83 10.77
CA THR A 35 20.02 4.56 10.51
C THR A 35 20.62 3.85 9.30
N ASP A 36 21.01 2.59 9.50
CA ASP A 36 21.56 1.72 8.47
C ASP A 36 20.47 1.07 7.59
N GLY A 37 20.79 0.79 6.33
CA GLY A 37 19.86 0.20 5.36
C GLY A 37 19.32 -1.16 5.82
N ASP A 38 20.18 -2.02 6.37
CA ASP A 38 19.77 -3.33 6.91
C ASP A 38 18.86 -3.18 8.13
N HIS A 39 19.04 -2.11 8.90
CA HIS A 39 18.16 -1.79 10.02
C HIS A 39 16.76 -1.41 9.51
N LEU A 40 16.67 -0.58 8.47
CA LEU A 40 15.38 -0.22 7.86
C LEU A 40 14.65 -1.44 7.32
N VAL A 41 15.34 -2.35 6.61
CA VAL A 41 14.75 -3.60 6.12
C VAL A 41 14.17 -4.42 7.28
N LYS A 42 14.95 -4.63 8.35
CA LYS A 42 14.50 -5.40 9.52
C LYS A 42 13.30 -4.77 10.23
N GLN A 43 13.26 -3.44 10.35
CA GLN A 43 12.11 -2.75 10.96
C GLN A 43 10.89 -2.78 10.05
N PHE A 44 11.08 -2.66 8.74
CA PHE A 44 9.98 -2.68 7.79
C PHE A 44 9.28 -4.04 7.78
N VAL A 45 10.02 -5.14 7.83
CA VAL A 45 9.45 -6.50 7.95
C VAL A 45 8.55 -6.62 9.19
N ARG A 46 8.90 -5.97 10.32
CA ARG A 46 8.07 -5.94 11.54
C ARG A 46 6.78 -5.13 11.39
N SER A 47 6.73 -4.24 10.40
CA SER A 47 5.53 -3.49 10.04
C SER A 47 4.57 -4.31 9.16
N LEU A 48 4.99 -5.46 8.62
CA LEU A 48 4.15 -6.29 7.76
C LEU A 48 3.35 -7.30 8.58
N LYS A 49 2.14 -7.63 8.11
CA LYS A 49 1.31 -8.72 8.66
C LYS A 49 0.49 -9.40 7.57
N GLY A 50 -0.03 -10.58 7.86
CA GLY A 50 -0.89 -11.34 6.93
C GLY A 50 -0.26 -11.44 5.54
N ASN A 51 -1.05 -11.16 4.50
CA ASN A 51 -0.63 -11.26 3.11
C ASN A 51 0.65 -10.46 2.78
N ALA A 52 0.89 -9.33 3.46
CA ALA A 52 2.12 -8.58 3.27
C ALA A 52 3.35 -9.28 3.86
N PHE A 53 3.19 -9.97 4.99
CA PHE A 53 4.25 -10.76 5.58
C PHE A 53 4.49 -12.06 4.80
N ASP A 54 3.41 -12.70 4.33
CA ASP A 54 3.50 -13.90 3.48
C ASP A 54 4.28 -13.61 2.20
N TRP A 55 4.00 -12.48 1.54
CA TRP A 55 4.80 -12.00 0.40
C TRP A 55 6.30 -11.93 0.69
N TYR A 56 6.68 -11.39 1.86
CA TYR A 56 8.09 -11.28 2.25
C TYR A 56 8.73 -12.66 2.47
N VAL A 57 7.99 -13.61 3.06
CA VAL A 57 8.46 -14.99 3.29
C VAL A 57 8.67 -15.73 1.97
N ASP A 58 7.85 -15.44 0.95
CA ASP A 58 7.92 -16.05 -0.38
C ASP A 58 9.03 -15.49 -1.28
N LEU A 59 9.75 -14.46 -0.83
CA LEU A 59 10.86 -13.88 -1.60
C LEU A 59 12.04 -14.86 -1.74
N GLU A 60 12.72 -14.80 -2.87
CA GLU A 60 13.92 -15.60 -3.09
C GLU A 60 15.01 -15.21 -2.07
N PRO A 61 15.75 -16.17 -1.48
CA PRO A 61 16.83 -15.86 -0.57
C PRO A 61 17.84 -14.89 -1.20
N LYS A 62 18.26 -13.86 -0.45
CA LYS A 62 19.19 -12.81 -0.92
C LYS A 62 18.66 -11.96 -2.09
N SER A 63 17.36 -11.93 -2.30
CA SER A 63 16.75 -10.99 -3.25
C SER A 63 16.71 -9.55 -2.74
N ILE A 64 16.87 -9.33 -1.43
CA ILE A 64 16.89 -8.01 -0.79
C ILE A 64 18.24 -7.79 -0.13
N ASP A 65 19.07 -6.97 -0.78
CA ASP A 65 20.40 -6.58 -0.31
C ASP A 65 20.46 -5.13 0.19
N SER A 66 19.38 -4.36 0.04
CA SER A 66 19.30 -2.97 0.47
C SER A 66 17.87 -2.52 0.77
N TRP A 67 17.75 -1.36 1.44
CA TRP A 67 16.46 -0.71 1.63
C TRP A 67 15.79 -0.36 0.29
N ASP A 68 16.54 0.20 -0.66
CA ASP A 68 16.01 0.55 -1.98
C ASP A 68 15.42 -0.66 -2.72
N GLU A 69 16.04 -1.83 -2.58
CA GLU A 69 15.56 -3.07 -3.20
C GLU A 69 14.28 -3.59 -2.51
N MET A 70 14.22 -3.52 -1.17
CA MET A 70 13.00 -3.81 -0.41
C MET A 70 11.84 -2.90 -0.84
N GLU A 71 12.06 -1.58 -0.90
CA GLU A 71 11.05 -0.60 -1.31
C GLU A 71 10.56 -0.89 -2.74
N ARG A 72 11.50 -1.12 -3.66
CA ARG A 72 11.20 -1.40 -5.07
C ARG A 72 10.35 -2.66 -5.23
N GLN A 73 10.72 -3.76 -4.60
CA GLN A 73 9.97 -5.01 -4.71
C GLN A 73 8.61 -4.94 -4.01
N PHE A 74 8.55 -4.31 -2.83
CA PHE A 74 7.30 -4.09 -2.11
C PHE A 74 6.31 -3.27 -2.94
N LEU A 75 6.77 -2.15 -3.51
CA LEU A 75 5.95 -1.36 -4.41
C LEU A 75 5.62 -2.18 -5.66
N ASN A 76 6.57 -2.88 -6.29
CA ASN A 76 6.24 -3.68 -7.46
C ASN A 76 5.16 -4.74 -7.18
N TYR A 77 5.12 -5.34 -5.99
CA TYR A 77 4.11 -6.33 -5.65
C TYR A 77 2.75 -5.69 -5.29
N PHE A 78 2.74 -4.75 -4.35
CA PHE A 78 1.50 -4.17 -3.82
C PHE A 78 0.97 -2.98 -4.62
N TYR A 79 1.82 -2.32 -5.42
CA TYR A 79 1.43 -1.23 -6.32
C TYR A 79 1.01 -1.75 -7.70
N SER A 80 1.60 -2.86 -8.19
CA SER A 80 1.26 -3.41 -9.52
C SER A 80 -0.12 -4.07 -9.60
N THR A 81 -0.80 -4.22 -8.48
CA THR A 81 -2.24 -4.45 -8.47
C THR A 81 -2.99 -3.19 -8.03
N PRO A 82 -3.19 -2.20 -8.92
CA PRO A 82 -4.51 -1.58 -8.91
C PRO A 82 -5.47 -2.75 -9.08
N ARG A 83 -6.40 -2.94 -8.14
CA ARG A 83 -7.57 -3.77 -8.43
C ARG A 83 -8.17 -3.14 -9.69
N THR A 84 -7.94 -3.76 -10.83
CA THR A 84 -8.47 -3.28 -12.09
C THR A 84 -9.96 -3.43 -11.97
N VAL A 85 -10.64 -2.33 -11.68
CA VAL A 85 -12.09 -2.33 -11.64
C VAL A 85 -12.51 -2.58 -13.07
N SER A 86 -13.16 -3.70 -13.31
CA SER A 86 -13.72 -3.97 -14.64
C SER A 86 -14.82 -2.95 -14.94
N MET A 87 -15.07 -2.68 -16.22
CA MET A 87 -16.21 -1.84 -16.63
C MET A 87 -17.54 -2.38 -16.05
N ILE A 88 -17.64 -3.70 -15.86
CA ILE A 88 -18.80 -4.37 -15.25
C ILE A 88 -18.94 -4.00 -13.76
N GLU A 89 -17.84 -3.99 -13.00
CA GLU A 89 -17.88 -3.57 -11.59
C GLU A 89 -18.19 -2.08 -11.45
N LEU A 90 -17.68 -1.24 -12.34
CA LEU A 90 -17.94 0.20 -12.35
C LEU A 90 -19.41 0.52 -12.65
N THR A 91 -20.00 -0.16 -13.64
CA THR A 91 -21.41 0.02 -14.02
C THR A 91 -22.39 -0.57 -13.00
N ASN A 92 -21.96 -1.58 -12.24
CA ASN A 92 -22.75 -2.16 -11.15
C ASN A 92 -22.60 -1.43 -9.81
N ALA A 93 -21.70 -0.44 -9.71
CA ALA A 93 -21.56 0.36 -8.49
C ALA A 93 -22.82 1.21 -8.28
N ARG A 94 -23.60 0.88 -7.25
CA ARG A 94 -24.78 1.64 -6.83
C ARG A 94 -24.53 2.33 -5.50
N GLN A 95 -25.25 3.43 -5.26
CA GLN A 95 -25.31 4.08 -3.95
C GLN A 95 -25.90 3.10 -2.93
N TRP A 96 -25.29 3.01 -1.75
CA TRP A 96 -25.83 2.18 -0.67
C TRP A 96 -26.98 2.88 0.06
N LYS A 97 -27.81 2.09 0.76
CA LYS A 97 -29.04 2.57 1.42
C LYS A 97 -28.78 3.69 2.45
N ASP A 98 -27.62 3.65 3.09
CA ASP A 98 -27.22 4.58 4.16
C ASP A 98 -26.02 5.47 3.77
N GLU A 99 -25.66 5.51 2.48
CA GLU A 99 -24.56 6.31 1.95
C GLU A 99 -25.07 7.67 1.44
N ALA A 100 -24.43 8.77 1.83
CA ALA A 100 -24.77 10.08 1.28
C ALA A 100 -24.38 10.17 -0.21
N VAL A 101 -25.11 10.95 -0.99
CA VAL A 101 -24.86 11.10 -2.44
C VAL A 101 -23.43 11.59 -2.72
N VAL A 102 -22.89 12.47 -1.88
CA VAL A 102 -21.53 12.99 -2.02
C VAL A 102 -20.47 11.91 -1.78
N ASP A 103 -20.72 11.02 -0.81
CA ASP A 103 -19.83 9.90 -0.50
C ASP A 103 -19.85 8.87 -1.64
N TYR A 104 -21.05 8.59 -2.19
CA TYR A 104 -21.20 7.77 -3.39
C TYR A 104 -20.41 8.32 -4.58
N ILE A 105 -20.54 9.62 -4.87
CA ILE A 105 -19.82 10.26 -5.99
C ILE A 105 -18.30 10.15 -5.78
N SER A 106 -17.83 10.38 -4.55
CA SER A 106 -16.42 10.30 -4.20
C SER A 106 -15.89 8.87 -4.37
N ARG A 107 -16.61 7.87 -3.85
CA ARG A 107 -16.30 6.45 -4.00
C ARG A 107 -16.30 6.02 -5.47
N TRP A 108 -17.31 6.43 -6.24
CA TRP A 108 -17.41 6.09 -7.66
C TRP A 108 -16.26 6.69 -8.48
N ARG A 109 -15.86 7.95 -8.21
CA ARG A 109 -14.69 8.57 -8.86
C ARG A 109 -13.38 7.87 -8.51
N SER A 110 -13.22 7.44 -7.26
CA SER A 110 -12.08 6.62 -6.85
C SER A 110 -12.09 5.26 -7.56
N LEU A 111 -13.25 4.63 -7.72
CA LEU A 111 -13.40 3.37 -8.48
C LEU A 111 -13.09 3.58 -9.98
N SER A 112 -13.60 4.64 -10.60
CA SER A 112 -13.38 4.94 -12.03
C SER A 112 -11.91 5.21 -12.33
N SER A 113 -11.18 5.86 -11.42
CA SER A 113 -9.73 6.08 -11.55
C SER A 113 -8.90 4.79 -11.58
N ASN A 114 -9.48 3.67 -11.13
CA ASN A 114 -8.84 2.35 -11.12
C ASN A 114 -9.33 1.44 -12.27
N CYS A 115 -10.20 1.94 -13.15
CA CYS A 115 -10.63 1.24 -14.36
C CYS A 115 -9.57 1.45 -15.46
N LYS A 116 -9.00 0.35 -15.99
CA LYS A 116 -7.97 0.41 -17.04
C LYS A 116 -8.56 0.61 -18.45
N ASP A 117 -9.85 0.33 -18.63
CA ASP A 117 -10.59 0.71 -19.83
C ASP A 117 -10.84 2.21 -19.79
N LYS A 118 -9.85 2.99 -20.24
CA LYS A 118 -10.12 4.33 -20.72
C LYS A 118 -11.24 4.17 -21.74
N LEU A 119 -12.43 4.67 -21.40
CA LEU A 119 -13.49 4.94 -22.36
C LEU A 119 -12.82 5.64 -23.54
N LEU A 120 -12.52 4.89 -24.61
CA LEU A 120 -12.38 5.49 -25.92
C LEU A 120 -13.68 6.26 -26.08
N GLU A 121 -13.56 7.58 -26.09
CA GLU A 121 -14.64 8.49 -26.40
C GLU A 121 -15.21 8.07 -27.75
N ALA A 122 -16.21 7.20 -27.72
CA ALA A 122 -16.99 6.83 -28.86
C ALA A 122 -18.06 7.89 -29.04
N LEU A 123 -17.65 9.12 -29.38
CA LEU A 123 -18.49 10.13 -30.02
C LEU A 123 -17.58 11.13 -30.76
N GLN A 124 -17.32 10.82 -32.03
CA GLN A 124 -17.12 11.82 -33.07
C GLN A 124 -18.18 11.58 -34.15
#